data_AF-A0A197JUU8-F1
#
_entry.id   AF-A0A197JUU8-F1
#
_cell.length_a   1.000
_cell.length_b   1.000
_cell.length_c   1.000
_cell.angle_alpha   90.00
_cell.angle_beta   90.00
_cell.angle_gamma   90.00
#
_symmetry.space_group_name_H-M   'P 1'
#
loop_
_entity.id
_entity.type
_entity.pdbx_description
1 polymer ?
#
loop_
_entity_poly.entity_id
_entity_poly.type
_entity_poly.pdbx_seq_one_letter_code
_entity_poly.pdbx_strand_id
1 'polypeptide(L)'
;MKTVLSTITITLMAAATASAAFNAAEFPPLNAVPPITTPQVQEWLKAINLADVPVFPQNKGNPPVCPPAATLPANQCWRSCQSCRADDIVTCPTPGVWGLTFDDGPTTFTPQLLTTLKENKVKATFFVMGTNVVQNPTILKQEFDEGHHIASHTWSHQPLTTLSNEQIVAELKWTEKAVFDITGMQMKYVRPPYGDIDNRVRAVIKKLGYIIVDW
;
A
#
# COMPACT_ATOMS: atom_id res chain seq x y z
N MET A 1 -25.80 55.08 -28.02
CA MET A 1 -25.09 53.96 -27.36
C MET A 1 -25.78 52.66 -27.76
N LYS A 2 -25.17 51.84 -28.62
CA LYS A 2 -25.67 50.51 -29.01
C LYS A 2 -24.80 49.48 -28.29
N THR A 3 -25.39 48.72 -27.38
CA THR A 3 -24.71 47.65 -26.65
C THR A 3 -24.82 46.36 -27.47
N VAL A 4 -23.70 45.83 -27.93
CA VAL A 4 -23.62 44.52 -28.61
C VAL A 4 -23.32 43.48 -27.53
N LEU A 5 -24.27 42.58 -27.24
CA LEU A 5 -24.01 41.38 -26.44
C LEU A 5 -23.46 40.29 -27.38
N SER A 6 -22.22 39.89 -27.15
CA SER A 6 -21.59 38.75 -27.82
C SER A 6 -21.74 37.52 -26.92
N THR A 7 -22.60 36.58 -27.31
CA THR A 7 -22.74 35.27 -26.67
C THR A 7 -21.54 34.40 -27.08
N ILE A 8 -20.66 34.09 -26.14
CA ILE A 8 -19.58 33.11 -26.32
C ILE A 8 -20.12 31.74 -25.92
N THR A 9 -20.36 30.87 -26.91
CA THR A 9 -20.66 29.46 -26.70
C THR A 9 -19.35 28.72 -26.43
N ILE A 10 -19.11 28.33 -25.18
CA ILE A 10 -17.98 27.45 -24.83
C ILE A 10 -18.42 26.01 -25.08
N THR A 11 -17.97 25.44 -26.19
CA THR A 11 -18.13 24.02 -26.46
C THR A 11 -17.11 23.25 -25.62
N LEU A 12 -17.57 22.64 -24.52
CA LEU A 12 -16.74 21.77 -23.70
C LEU A 12 -16.52 20.45 -24.48
N MET A 13 -15.37 20.30 -25.15
CA MET A 13 -14.93 19.00 -25.63
C MET A 13 -14.38 18.22 -24.43
N ALA A 14 -15.20 17.38 -23.83
CA ALA A 14 -14.72 16.32 -22.96
C ALA A 14 -14.09 15.23 -23.85
N ALA A 15 -12.77 15.26 -23.98
CA ALA A 15 -12.03 14.13 -24.52
C ALA A 15 -12.05 13.01 -23.45
N ALA A 16 -13.01 12.09 -23.56
CA ALA A 16 -12.95 10.83 -22.85
C ALA A 16 -11.78 10.03 -23.45
N THR A 17 -10.59 10.15 -22.88
CA THR A 17 -9.51 9.21 -23.15
C THR A 17 -9.97 7.86 -22.62
N ALA A 18 -10.25 6.91 -23.52
CA ALA A 18 -10.47 5.53 -23.14
C ALA A 18 -9.29 5.08 -22.27
N SER A 19 -9.56 4.72 -21.02
CA SER A 19 -8.57 4.09 -20.15
C SER A 19 -8.06 2.85 -20.89
N ALA A 20 -6.75 2.74 -21.10
CA ALA A 20 -6.17 1.50 -21.59
C ALA A 20 -6.63 0.35 -20.70
N ALA A 21 -6.95 -0.80 -21.30
CA ALA A 21 -7.33 -1.98 -20.54
C ALA A 21 -6.15 -2.39 -19.65
N PHE A 22 -6.43 -2.75 -18.39
CA PHE A 22 -5.43 -3.21 -17.45
C PHE A 22 -4.64 -4.41 -18.01
N ASN A 23 -3.31 -4.33 -18.02
CA ASN A 23 -2.43 -5.35 -18.56
C ASN A 23 -1.55 -5.95 -17.47
N ALA A 24 -1.91 -7.14 -16.99
CA ALA A 24 -1.17 -7.85 -15.94
C ALA A 24 0.29 -8.17 -16.32
N ALA A 25 0.62 -8.27 -17.62
CA ALA A 25 1.96 -8.63 -18.07
C ALA A 25 3.01 -7.51 -17.88
N GLU A 26 2.57 -6.28 -17.60
CA GLU A 26 3.46 -5.14 -17.32
C GLU A 26 4.01 -5.14 -15.89
N PHE A 27 3.52 -6.05 -15.05
CA PHE A 27 3.84 -6.11 -13.64
C PHE A 27 4.94 -7.13 -13.31
N PRO A 28 5.63 -6.98 -12.17
CA PRO A 28 6.65 -7.92 -11.72
C PRO A 28 6.13 -9.35 -11.54
N PRO A 29 7.04 -10.33 -11.38
CA PRO A 29 6.67 -11.69 -11.02
C PRO A 29 5.76 -11.73 -9.79
N LEU A 30 4.74 -12.60 -9.86
CA LEU A 30 3.80 -12.80 -8.77
C LEU A 30 4.49 -13.48 -7.58
N ASN A 31 4.12 -13.07 -6.37
CA ASN A 31 4.59 -13.63 -5.09
C ASN A 31 6.11 -13.66 -4.92
N ALA A 32 6.81 -12.72 -5.55
CA ALA A 32 8.26 -12.54 -5.42
C ALA A 32 8.61 -11.06 -5.26
N VAL A 33 9.70 -10.77 -4.56
CA VAL A 33 10.20 -9.41 -4.39
C VAL A 33 10.45 -8.78 -5.76
N PRO A 34 9.88 -7.60 -6.07
CA PRO A 34 10.08 -6.98 -7.37
C PRO A 34 11.56 -6.68 -7.64
N PRO A 35 12.04 -6.87 -8.88
CA PRO A 35 13.41 -6.55 -9.24
C PRO A 35 13.67 -5.05 -9.14
N ILE A 36 14.73 -4.67 -8.42
CA ILE A 36 15.12 -3.27 -8.23
C ILE A 36 15.86 -2.66 -9.43
N THR A 37 16.25 -3.49 -10.40
CA THR A 37 17.08 -3.09 -11.55
C THR A 37 16.27 -2.59 -12.74
N THR A 38 14.93 -2.63 -12.68
CA THR A 38 14.08 -2.17 -13.79
C THR A 38 14.16 -0.66 -13.93
N PRO A 39 14.02 -0.10 -15.16
CA PRO A 39 14.01 1.34 -15.37
C PRO A 39 12.99 2.07 -14.50
N GLN A 40 11.81 1.47 -14.32
CA GLN A 40 10.73 2.02 -13.51
C GLN A 40 11.10 2.13 -12.02
N VAL A 41 11.68 1.07 -11.44
CA VAL A 41 12.12 1.14 -10.04
C VAL A 41 13.28 2.13 -9.89
N GLN A 42 14.22 2.16 -10.84
CA GLN A 42 15.32 3.14 -10.83
C GLN A 42 14.83 4.59 -10.90
N GLU A 43 13.73 4.86 -11.60
CA GLU A 43 13.09 6.18 -11.61
C GLU A 43 12.50 6.53 -10.24
N TRP A 44 11.76 5.62 -9.61
CA TRP A 44 11.24 5.83 -8.26
C TRP A 44 12.34 6.04 -7.21
N LEU A 45 13.44 5.29 -7.31
CA LEU A 45 14.59 5.43 -6.41
C LEU A 45 15.29 6.80 -6.56
N LYS A 46 15.31 7.38 -7.75
CA LYS A 46 15.83 8.75 -7.96
C LYS A 46 14.94 9.82 -7.33
N ALA A 47 13.64 9.54 -7.19
CA ALA A 47 12.66 10.49 -6.65
C ALA A 47 12.61 10.51 -5.12
N ILE A 48 13.33 9.62 -4.42
CA ILE A 48 13.32 9.50 -2.96
C ILE A 48 14.74 9.68 -2.39
N ASN A 49 14.87 10.48 -1.34
CA ASN A 49 16.12 10.60 -0.60
C ASN A 49 16.16 9.61 0.57
N LEU A 50 16.99 8.57 0.45
CA LEU A 50 17.20 7.52 1.46
C LEU A 50 18.45 7.72 2.33
N ALA A 51 19.22 8.81 2.15
CA ALA A 51 20.54 8.98 2.77
C ALA A 51 20.53 9.08 4.31
N ASP A 52 19.43 9.55 4.88
CA ASP A 52 19.17 9.74 6.32
C ASP A 52 18.32 8.61 6.93
N VAL A 53 18.04 7.54 6.18
CA VAL A 53 17.38 6.36 6.74
C VAL A 53 18.32 5.70 7.76
N PRO A 54 17.84 5.40 8.99
CA PRO A 54 18.64 4.72 10.00
C PRO A 54 19.22 3.39 9.49
N VAL A 55 20.50 3.16 9.75
CA VAL A 55 21.19 1.94 9.33
C VAL A 55 21.00 0.89 10.41
N PHE A 56 20.22 -0.14 10.10
CA PHE A 56 20.07 -1.36 10.88
C PHE A 56 20.34 -2.57 9.98
N PRO A 57 20.92 -3.66 10.52
CA PRO A 57 21.11 -4.88 9.74
C PRO A 57 19.76 -5.45 9.28
N GLN A 58 19.74 -6.05 8.10
CA GLN A 58 18.58 -6.82 7.66
C GLN A 58 18.41 -8.07 8.53
N ASN A 59 17.17 -8.35 8.88
CA ASN A 59 16.83 -9.53 9.65
C ASN A 59 16.72 -10.77 8.75
N LYS A 60 16.61 -11.95 9.37
CA LYS A 60 16.51 -13.25 8.68
C LYS A 60 15.27 -14.01 9.13
N GLY A 61 14.71 -14.80 8.22
CA GLY A 61 13.54 -15.63 8.44
C GLY A 61 12.27 -15.10 7.76
N ASN A 62 11.24 -15.94 7.67
CA ASN A 62 9.92 -15.56 7.15
C ASN A 62 8.81 -16.29 7.95
N PRO A 63 8.17 -15.65 8.95
CA PRO A 63 8.48 -14.31 9.48
C PRO A 63 9.85 -14.28 10.17
N PRO A 64 10.42 -13.08 10.43
CA PRO A 64 11.75 -12.95 11.00
C PRO A 64 11.82 -13.54 12.40
N VAL A 65 12.96 -14.14 12.72
CA VAL A 65 13.22 -14.65 14.07
C VAL A 65 13.78 -13.52 14.92
N CYS A 66 13.14 -13.24 16.04
CA CYS A 66 13.61 -12.25 16.99
C CYS A 66 14.95 -12.70 17.61
N PRO A 67 16.00 -11.88 17.53
CA PRO A 67 17.25 -12.19 18.20
C PRO A 67 17.06 -12.05 19.72
N PRO A 68 17.99 -12.60 20.54
CA PRO A 68 17.93 -12.44 21.99
C PRO A 68 17.83 -10.96 22.36
N ALA A 69 16.98 -10.61 23.33
CA ALA A 69 16.70 -9.21 23.68
C ALA A 69 17.96 -8.39 23.99
N ALA A 70 18.98 -9.00 24.62
CA ALA A 70 20.26 -8.36 24.93
C ALA A 70 21.10 -7.97 23.70
N THR A 71 20.76 -8.48 22.52
CA THR A 71 21.45 -8.22 21.26
C THR A 71 20.73 -7.21 20.37
N LEU A 72 19.52 -6.79 20.75
CA LEU A 72 18.78 -5.76 20.05
C LEU A 72 19.42 -4.39 20.32
N PRO A 73 19.67 -3.57 19.27
CA PRO A 73 20.12 -2.20 19.44
C PRO A 73 19.20 -1.40 20.36
N ALA A 74 19.76 -0.67 21.32
CA ALA A 74 19.01 0.03 22.37
C ALA A 74 18.06 1.13 21.84
N ASN A 75 18.31 1.66 20.65
CA ASN A 75 17.50 2.67 19.97
C ASN A 75 16.56 2.08 18.89
N GLN A 76 16.49 0.75 18.78
CA GLN A 76 15.56 0.10 17.86
C GLN A 76 14.19 -0.09 18.55
N CYS A 77 13.15 0.17 17.78
CA CYS A 77 11.75 -0.05 18.04
C CYS A 77 11.25 -1.04 17.00
N TRP A 78 11.51 -2.32 17.22
CA TRP A 78 11.04 -3.38 16.35
C TRP A 78 9.73 -3.96 16.89
N ARG A 79 8.63 -3.77 16.16
CA ARG A 79 7.29 -4.18 16.63
C ARG A 79 7.25 -5.65 17.00
N SER A 80 7.60 -6.55 16.09
CA SER A 80 7.44 -8.00 16.30
C SER A 80 8.29 -8.56 17.45
N CYS A 81 9.41 -7.91 17.77
CA CYS A 81 10.37 -8.41 18.78
C CYS A 81 10.32 -7.67 20.11
N GLN A 82 9.84 -6.43 20.14
CA GLN A 82 9.80 -5.59 21.35
C GLN A 82 8.39 -5.08 21.66
N SER A 83 7.37 -5.43 20.86
CA SER A 83 6.02 -4.85 20.94
C SER A 83 6.00 -3.33 20.86
N CYS A 84 7.02 -2.72 20.24
CA CYS A 84 7.15 -1.29 20.12
C CYS A 84 6.34 -0.75 18.93
N ARG A 85 5.43 0.19 19.21
CA ARG A 85 4.43 0.71 18.24
C ARG A 85 4.74 2.12 17.71
N ALA A 86 5.85 2.74 18.15
CA ALA A 86 6.25 4.10 17.77
C ALA A 86 5.05 5.08 17.70
N ASP A 87 4.85 5.72 16.55
CA ASP A 87 3.71 6.56 16.18
C ASP A 87 2.80 5.89 15.12
N ASP A 88 2.83 4.56 15.03
CA ASP A 88 1.98 3.80 14.12
C ASP A 88 0.51 3.85 14.58
N ILE A 89 -0.44 3.86 13.65
CA ILE A 89 -1.87 3.83 13.98
C ILE A 89 -2.24 2.42 14.41
N VAL A 90 -2.56 2.26 15.70
CA VAL A 90 -2.97 0.96 16.29
C VAL A 90 -4.32 1.02 17.00
N THR A 91 -4.91 2.21 17.12
CA THR A 91 -6.21 2.44 17.75
C THR A 91 -7.04 3.40 16.93
N CYS A 92 -8.36 3.27 17.02
CA CYS A 92 -9.27 4.30 16.53
C CYS A 92 -9.27 5.48 17.53
N PRO A 93 -9.17 6.74 17.06
CA PRO A 93 -9.12 7.89 17.96
C PRO A 93 -10.46 8.18 18.64
N THR A 94 -11.58 7.73 18.06
CA THR A 94 -12.93 7.97 18.57
C THR A 94 -13.38 6.81 19.46
N PRO A 95 -13.74 7.06 20.74
CA PRO A 95 -14.25 6.01 21.62
C PRO A 95 -15.49 5.32 21.05
N GLY A 96 -15.55 3.99 21.18
CA GLY A 96 -16.66 3.17 20.68
C GLY A 96 -16.67 2.94 19.17
N VAL A 97 -15.69 3.46 18.43
CA VAL A 97 -15.50 3.20 17.00
C VAL A 97 -14.48 2.08 16.80
N TRP A 98 -14.79 1.15 15.90
CA TRP A 98 -13.94 0.02 15.55
C TRP A 98 -13.53 0.10 14.08
N GLY A 99 -12.27 -0.18 13.79
CA GLY A 99 -11.75 -0.30 12.44
C GLY A 99 -11.76 -1.77 12.00
N LEU A 100 -12.70 -2.15 11.13
CA LEU A 100 -12.71 -3.47 10.51
C LEU A 100 -11.73 -3.50 9.33
N THR A 101 -10.77 -4.42 9.37
CA THR A 101 -9.71 -4.51 8.36
C THR A 101 -9.49 -5.96 7.91
N PHE A 102 -9.19 -6.14 6.63
CA PHE A 102 -8.84 -7.44 6.04
C PHE A 102 -7.54 -7.31 5.26
N ASP A 103 -6.64 -8.27 5.45
CA ASP A 103 -5.34 -8.31 4.79
C ASP A 103 -5.33 -9.39 3.70
N ASP A 104 -4.29 -9.42 2.88
CA ASP A 104 -4.01 -10.44 1.86
C ASP A 104 -5.01 -10.51 0.69
N GLY A 105 -5.98 -9.60 0.62
CA GLY A 105 -6.92 -9.51 -0.50
C GLY A 105 -6.34 -8.82 -1.74
N PRO A 106 -7.12 -8.73 -2.82
CA PRO A 106 -8.39 -9.43 -3.05
C PRO A 106 -8.19 -10.90 -3.46
N THR A 107 -9.09 -11.79 -3.04
CA THR A 107 -9.11 -13.20 -3.45
C THR A 107 -10.47 -13.58 -4.04
N THR A 108 -10.63 -14.83 -4.47
CA THR A 108 -11.94 -15.35 -4.94
C THR A 108 -13.01 -15.40 -3.85
N PHE A 109 -12.64 -15.30 -2.56
CA PHE A 109 -13.58 -15.23 -1.44
C PHE A 109 -14.04 -13.80 -1.13
N THR A 110 -13.30 -12.79 -1.58
CA THR A 110 -13.62 -11.38 -1.33
C THR A 110 -15.04 -10.98 -1.76
N PRO A 111 -15.60 -11.43 -2.91
CA PRO A 111 -16.97 -11.04 -3.29
C PRO A 111 -18.05 -11.49 -2.28
N GLN A 112 -17.86 -12.66 -1.65
CA GLN A 112 -18.77 -13.13 -0.60
C GLN A 112 -18.69 -12.21 0.63
N LEU A 113 -17.47 -11.83 1.04
CA LEU A 113 -17.26 -10.88 2.12
C LEU A 113 -17.88 -9.50 1.80
N LEU A 114 -17.69 -8.98 0.59
CA LEU A 114 -18.29 -7.71 0.15
C LEU A 114 -19.82 -7.76 0.22
N THR A 115 -20.43 -8.88 -0.18
CA THR A 115 -21.88 -9.10 -0.06
C THR A 115 -22.33 -8.97 1.40
N THR A 116 -21.66 -9.65 2.34
CA THR A 116 -21.97 -9.57 3.77
C THR A 116 -21.77 -8.15 4.32
N LEU A 117 -20.69 -7.47 3.96
CA LEU A 117 -20.43 -6.09 4.39
C LEU A 117 -21.52 -5.13 3.90
N LYS A 118 -21.96 -5.29 2.64
CA LYS A 118 -23.04 -4.50 2.04
C LYS A 118 -24.38 -4.73 2.72
N GLU A 119 -24.75 -5.98 2.97
CA GLU A 119 -25.99 -6.35 3.70
C GLU A 119 -26.05 -5.73 5.09
N ASN A 120 -24.90 -5.71 5.78
CA ASN A 120 -24.79 -5.15 7.13
C ASN A 120 -24.47 -3.64 7.14
N LYS A 121 -24.35 -3.00 5.97
CA LYS A 121 -23.99 -1.58 5.81
C LYS A 121 -22.67 -1.21 6.50
N VAL A 122 -21.71 -2.13 6.52
CA VAL A 122 -20.39 -1.95 7.13
C VAL A 122 -19.36 -1.60 6.06
N LYS A 123 -18.52 -0.61 6.36
CA LYS A 123 -17.31 -0.32 5.57
C LYS A 123 -16.09 -0.91 6.28
N ALA A 124 -15.09 -1.27 5.47
CA ALA A 124 -13.87 -1.91 5.93
C ALA A 124 -12.67 -1.30 5.19
N THR A 125 -11.48 -1.52 5.72
CA THR A 125 -10.22 -1.29 4.99
C THR A 125 -9.67 -2.62 4.50
N PHE A 126 -9.36 -2.71 3.21
CA PHE A 126 -8.67 -3.85 2.61
C PHE A 126 -7.20 -3.47 2.42
N PHE A 127 -6.30 -4.14 3.14
CA PHE A 127 -4.86 -4.06 2.88
C PHE A 127 -4.53 -5.10 1.81
N VAL A 128 -4.41 -4.62 0.58
CA VAL A 128 -4.30 -5.49 -0.60
C VAL A 128 -2.85 -5.80 -0.94
N MET A 129 -2.60 -7.04 -1.36
CA MET A 129 -1.33 -7.44 -1.96
C MET A 129 -1.33 -7.09 -3.44
N GLY A 130 -0.23 -6.50 -3.92
CA GLY A 130 -0.10 -6.13 -5.34
C GLY A 130 -0.27 -7.32 -6.28
N THR A 131 0.25 -8.49 -5.90
CA THR A 131 0.10 -9.73 -6.70
C THR A 131 -1.36 -10.13 -6.86
N ASN A 132 -2.12 -10.08 -5.77
CA ASN A 132 -3.54 -10.42 -5.75
C ASN A 132 -4.41 -9.39 -6.48
N VAL A 133 -4.03 -8.11 -6.45
CA VAL A 133 -4.64 -7.05 -7.25
C VAL A 133 -4.52 -7.36 -8.74
N VAL A 134 -3.32 -7.71 -9.20
CA VAL A 134 -3.09 -8.01 -10.63
C VAL A 134 -3.81 -9.29 -11.07
N GLN A 135 -3.96 -10.25 -10.18
CA GLN A 135 -4.71 -11.49 -10.45
C GLN A 135 -6.23 -11.29 -10.43
N ASN A 136 -6.74 -10.33 -9.65
CA ASN A 136 -8.17 -10.13 -9.44
C ASN A 136 -8.58 -8.65 -9.63
N PRO A 137 -8.29 -8.02 -10.77
CA PRO A 137 -8.48 -6.58 -10.95
C PRO A 137 -9.96 -6.17 -10.85
N THR A 138 -10.88 -7.01 -11.33
CA THR A 138 -12.33 -6.77 -11.21
C THR A 138 -12.80 -6.79 -9.77
N ILE A 139 -12.21 -7.64 -8.92
CA ILE A 139 -12.57 -7.73 -7.50
C ILE A 139 -12.04 -6.52 -6.75
N LEU A 140 -10.79 -6.09 -7.00
CA LEU A 140 -10.29 -4.81 -6.48
C LEU A 140 -11.21 -3.65 -6.87
N LYS A 141 -11.61 -3.60 -8.14
CA LYS A 141 -12.49 -2.54 -8.63
C LYS A 141 -13.84 -2.56 -7.91
N GLN A 142 -14.36 -3.74 -7.57
CA GLN A 142 -15.55 -3.89 -6.76
C GLN A 142 -15.35 -3.39 -5.31
N GLU A 143 -14.24 -3.76 -4.65
CA GLU A 143 -13.90 -3.24 -3.31
C GLU A 143 -13.91 -1.69 -3.32
N PHE A 144 -13.30 -1.09 -4.35
CA PHE A 144 -13.23 0.36 -4.52
C PHE A 144 -14.59 0.99 -4.82
N ASP A 145 -15.34 0.47 -5.81
CA ASP A 145 -16.62 1.03 -6.26
C ASP A 145 -17.72 0.92 -5.20
N GLU A 146 -17.64 -0.09 -4.34
CA GLU A 146 -18.53 -0.22 -3.19
C GLU A 146 -18.15 0.74 -2.06
N GLY A 147 -17.06 1.51 -2.16
CA GLY A 147 -16.69 2.55 -1.22
C GLY A 147 -15.95 2.03 0.02
N HIS A 148 -15.25 0.90 -0.10
CA HIS A 148 -14.31 0.46 0.93
C HIS A 148 -12.98 1.23 0.81
N HIS A 149 -12.24 1.28 1.90
CA HIS A 149 -10.92 1.90 1.90
C HIS A 149 -9.88 0.86 1.43
N ILE A 150 -9.00 1.25 0.50
CA ILE A 150 -7.94 0.39 -0.02
C ILE A 150 -6.60 0.91 0.49
N ALA A 151 -5.81 0.01 1.07
CA ALA A 151 -4.50 0.26 1.64
C ALA A 151 -3.51 -0.84 1.22
N SER A 152 -2.22 -0.61 1.40
CA SER A 152 -1.19 -1.50 0.86
C SER A 152 -0.82 -2.58 1.87
N HIS A 153 -0.71 -3.81 1.40
CA HIS A 153 -0.03 -4.90 2.11
C HIS A 153 1.18 -5.41 1.34
N THR A 154 1.90 -4.49 0.69
CA THR A 154 3.08 -4.75 -0.15
C THR A 154 2.76 -5.51 -1.43
N TRP A 155 3.77 -5.83 -2.25
CA TRP A 155 3.61 -6.58 -3.48
C TRP A 155 3.56 -8.07 -3.16
N SER A 156 4.60 -8.60 -2.52
CA SER A 156 4.85 -10.03 -2.37
C SER A 156 4.72 -10.58 -0.95
N HIS A 157 4.25 -9.76 0.00
CA HIS A 157 4.04 -10.14 1.40
C HIS A 157 5.32 -10.66 2.08
N GLN A 158 6.46 -10.03 1.80
CA GLN A 158 7.70 -10.33 2.50
C GLN A 158 7.82 -9.52 3.80
N PRO A 159 8.47 -10.07 4.84
CA PRO A 159 8.77 -9.32 6.05
C PRO A 159 9.76 -8.20 5.77
N LEU A 160 9.33 -6.95 5.96
CA LEU A 160 10.04 -5.78 5.45
C LEU A 160 11.41 -5.56 6.09
N THR A 161 11.63 -6.01 7.32
CA THR A 161 12.93 -5.86 7.99
C THR A 161 14.01 -6.77 7.39
N THR A 162 13.62 -7.76 6.59
CA THR A 162 14.55 -8.62 5.82
C THR A 162 14.94 -8.02 4.47
N LEU A 163 14.20 -7.02 3.99
CA LEU A 163 14.39 -6.40 2.68
C LEU A 163 15.30 -5.17 2.74
N SER A 164 15.95 -4.85 1.62
CA SER A 164 16.72 -3.61 1.47
C SER A 164 15.79 -2.41 1.38
N ASN A 165 16.30 -1.19 1.56
CA ASN A 165 15.47 0.00 1.45
C ASN A 165 14.86 0.13 0.04
N GLU A 166 15.64 -0.22 -0.99
CA GLU A 166 15.22 -0.21 -2.40
C GLU A 166 14.16 -1.27 -2.69
N GLN A 167 14.29 -2.46 -2.09
CA GLN A 167 13.27 -3.51 -2.20
C GLN A 167 11.96 -3.08 -1.54
N ILE A 168 12.00 -2.43 -0.36
CA ILE A 168 10.79 -1.88 0.28
C ILE A 168 10.12 -0.83 -0.62
N VAL A 169 10.90 0.05 -1.27
CA VAL A 169 10.35 1.01 -2.24
C VAL A 169 9.65 0.28 -3.39
N ALA A 170 10.29 -0.76 -3.94
CA ALA A 170 9.74 -1.52 -5.06
C ALA A 170 8.44 -2.27 -4.66
N GLU A 171 8.41 -2.90 -3.48
CA GLU A 171 7.23 -3.56 -2.91
C GLU A 171 6.01 -2.62 -2.84
N LEU A 172 6.21 -1.38 -2.37
CA LEU A 172 5.11 -0.43 -2.19
C LEU A 172 4.68 0.22 -3.50
N LYS A 173 5.64 0.64 -4.33
CA LYS A 173 5.35 1.37 -5.56
C LYS A 173 4.75 0.51 -6.66
N TRP A 174 5.09 -0.78 -6.74
CA TRP A 174 4.40 -1.68 -7.65
C TRP A 174 2.94 -1.94 -7.25
N THR A 175 2.66 -2.09 -5.95
CA THR A 175 1.28 -2.19 -5.46
C THR A 175 0.50 -0.90 -5.70
N GLU A 176 1.10 0.26 -5.44
CA GLU A 176 0.50 1.58 -5.74
C GLU A 176 0.13 1.71 -7.21
N LYS A 177 1.05 1.36 -8.11
CA LYS A 177 0.81 1.40 -9.56
C LYS A 177 -0.34 0.47 -9.96
N ALA A 178 -0.35 -0.77 -9.48
CA ALA A 178 -1.40 -1.74 -9.84
C ALA A 178 -2.79 -1.24 -9.43
N VAL A 179 -2.90 -0.73 -8.20
CA VAL A 179 -4.14 -0.14 -7.68
C VAL A 179 -4.54 1.11 -8.46
N PHE A 180 -3.59 1.99 -8.77
CA PHE A 180 -3.84 3.21 -9.56
C PHE A 180 -4.33 2.89 -10.97
N ASP A 181 -3.69 1.95 -11.67
CA ASP A 181 -4.05 1.59 -13.05
C ASP A 181 -5.48 1.00 -13.15
N ILE A 182 -5.99 0.41 -12.06
CA ILE A 182 -7.35 -0.18 -12.00
C ILE A 182 -8.40 0.82 -11.51
N THR A 183 -8.06 1.67 -10.54
CA THR A 183 -9.04 2.48 -9.79
C THR A 183 -8.89 3.98 -10.00
N GLY A 184 -7.73 4.44 -10.46
CA GLY A 184 -7.33 5.85 -10.46
C GLY A 184 -6.97 6.40 -9.07
N MET A 185 -7.02 5.57 -8.01
CA MET A 185 -6.74 6.03 -6.64
C MET A 185 -5.25 6.00 -6.30
N GLN A 186 -4.80 6.96 -5.50
CA GLN A 186 -3.48 6.95 -4.90
C GLN A 186 -3.55 6.42 -3.47
N MET A 187 -2.77 5.38 -3.20
CA MET A 187 -2.71 4.75 -1.88
C MET A 187 -1.96 5.65 -0.89
N LYS A 188 -2.42 5.68 0.37
CA LYS A 188 -1.77 6.45 1.45
C LYS A 188 -1.46 5.65 2.70
N TYR A 189 -2.05 4.48 2.85
CA TYR A 189 -1.90 3.66 4.05
C TYR A 189 -1.22 2.35 3.70
N VAL A 190 -0.41 1.85 4.62
CA VAL A 190 0.24 0.56 4.52
C VAL A 190 0.18 -0.17 5.85
N ARG A 191 0.01 -1.48 5.77
CA ARG A 191 0.24 -2.39 6.87
C ARG A 191 1.42 -3.28 6.50
N PRO A 192 2.51 -3.31 7.28
CA PRO A 192 3.62 -4.22 7.05
C PRO A 192 3.18 -5.69 7.20
N PRO A 193 3.55 -6.60 6.27
CA PRO A 193 3.35 -8.04 6.43
C PRO A 193 3.90 -8.54 7.76
N TYR A 194 3.16 -9.43 8.41
CA TYR A 194 3.48 -9.98 9.75
C TYR A 194 3.56 -8.93 10.88
N GLY A 195 3.20 -7.67 10.60
CA GLY A 195 3.52 -6.52 11.45
C GLY A 195 5.03 -6.34 11.67
N ASP A 196 5.84 -6.81 10.72
CA ASP A 196 7.29 -6.75 10.77
C ASP A 196 7.82 -5.38 10.36
N ILE A 197 8.12 -4.55 11.36
CA ILE A 197 8.56 -3.19 11.16
C ILE A 197 9.50 -2.70 12.27
N ASP A 198 10.59 -2.06 11.87
CA ASP A 198 11.56 -1.39 12.73
C ASP A 198 11.73 0.09 12.33
N ASN A 199 12.64 0.84 12.99
CA ASN A 199 12.84 2.26 12.66
C ASN A 199 13.33 2.50 11.22
N ARG A 200 14.12 1.58 10.65
CA ARG A 200 14.59 1.68 9.26
C ARG A 200 13.41 1.57 8.31
N VAL A 201 12.61 0.51 8.47
CA VAL A 201 11.41 0.28 7.66
C VAL A 201 10.42 1.45 7.80
N ARG A 202 10.16 1.93 9.03
CA ARG A 202 9.32 3.12 9.26
C ARG A 202 9.81 4.35 8.50
N ALA A 203 11.12 4.61 8.54
CA ALA A 203 11.70 5.76 7.86
C ALA A 203 11.52 5.68 6.34
N VAL A 204 11.73 4.51 5.73
CA VAL A 204 11.50 4.30 4.29
C VAL A 204 10.03 4.52 3.93
N ILE A 205 9.11 3.89 4.67
CA ILE A 205 7.66 4.00 4.43
C ILE A 205 7.20 5.46 4.51
N LYS A 206 7.63 6.20 5.54
CA LYS A 206 7.25 7.62 5.72
C LYS A 206 7.82 8.52 4.65
N LYS A 207 9.03 8.25 4.16
CA LYS A 207 9.63 9.02 3.05
C LYS A 207 8.87 8.84 1.73
N LEU A 208 8.19 7.70 1.56
CA LEU A 208 7.27 7.48 0.44
C LEU A 208 5.90 8.15 0.65
N GLY A 209 5.66 8.77 1.81
CA GLY A 209 4.41 9.48 2.13
C GLY A 209 3.29 8.59 2.68
N TYR A 210 3.59 7.34 3.02
CA TYR A 210 2.59 6.44 3.59
C TYR A 210 2.42 6.61 5.10
N ILE A 211 1.21 6.32 5.55
CA ILE A 211 0.81 6.21 6.95
C ILE A 211 0.77 4.73 7.31
N ILE A 212 1.42 4.37 8.43
CA ILE A 212 1.52 3.00 8.89
C ILE A 212 0.33 2.67 9.79
N VAL A 213 -0.33 1.54 9.51
CA VAL A 213 -1.43 1.00 10.31
C VAL A 213 -1.07 -0.39 10.80
N ASP A 214 -1.26 -0.61 12.08
CA ASP A 214 -1.04 -1.88 12.76
C ASP A 214 -2.23 -2.23 13.68
N TRP A 215 -2.11 -3.30 14.47
CA TRP A 215 -3.13 -3.78 15.42
C TRP A 215 -2.51 -4.21 16.76
#